data_AF-A0A957D3G3-F1
#
_entry.id   AF-A0A957D3G3-F1
#
_cell.length_a   1.000
_cell.length_b   1.000
_cell.length_c   1.000
_cell.angle_alpha   90.00
_cell.angle_beta   90.00
_cell.angle_gamma   90.00
#
_symmetry.space_group_name_H-M   'P 1'
#
loop_
_entity.id
_entity.type
_entity.pdbx_description
1 polymer ?
#
loop_
_entity_poly.entity_id
_entity_poly.type
_entity_poly.pdbx_seq_one_letter_code
_entity_poly.pdbx_strand_id
1 'polypeptide(L)'
;MSIYSVSLSAQLTLDMHSLNNEGGEGNQIQTRMVNIVDGNGRLQNVNAISGDMIKHILAEHLHRVATASGLPLCAGCRTFNANRISADETYMDDIAEKSDAESLSLMLQTCAMDDMLGNLITAGSKSLPRKSVVEFGWVVGLPESTRSDSYFHVKYANERSDKKRDEDSEEGTRKANLGQAIFHRPANSGIYALVATIEAARIGFNDITHEYVISEEERQARFKALLEALLYT
;
A
#
# COMPACT_ATOMS: atom_id res chain seq x y z
N MET A 1 27.12 -2.21 4.82
CA MET A 1 26.06 -1.20 4.81
C MET A 1 26.10 -0.63 6.20
N SER A 2 26.48 0.65 6.29
CA SER A 2 26.78 1.29 7.58
C SER A 2 25.56 1.93 8.25
N ILE A 3 24.43 2.02 7.54
CA ILE A 3 23.20 2.63 8.04
C ILE A 3 22.36 1.56 8.70
N TYR A 4 22.04 1.78 9.98
CA TYR A 4 21.21 0.86 10.76
C TYR A 4 19.72 1.07 10.50
N SER A 5 19.26 2.33 10.56
CA SER A 5 17.89 2.72 10.29
C SER A 5 17.80 4.16 9.79
N VAL A 6 16.67 4.49 9.17
CA VAL A 6 16.29 5.85 8.76
C VAL A 6 14.87 6.11 9.25
N SER A 7 14.61 7.27 9.85
CA SER A 7 13.27 7.71 10.22
C SER A 7 13.00 9.09 9.65
N LEU A 8 11.80 9.27 9.11
CA LEU A 8 11.33 10.51 8.52
C LEU A 8 10.08 10.97 9.28
N SER A 9 10.07 12.25 9.65
CA SER A 9 8.88 12.96 10.11
C SER A 9 8.73 14.18 9.20
N ALA A 10 7.57 14.30 8.55
CA ALA A 10 7.34 15.33 7.54
C ALA A 10 5.92 15.91 7.64
N GLN A 11 5.78 17.14 7.16
CA GLN A 11 4.49 17.75 6.88
C GLN A 11 4.27 17.76 5.37
N LEU A 12 3.14 17.22 4.94
CA LEU A 12 2.73 17.16 3.54
C LEU A 12 1.59 18.13 3.29
N THR A 13 1.70 18.95 2.26
CA THR A 13 0.53 19.70 1.74
C THR A 13 -0.01 18.89 0.57
N LEU A 14 -1.25 18.42 0.70
CA LEU A 14 -1.94 17.64 -0.33
C LEU A 14 -3.15 18.42 -0.82
N ASP A 15 -3.31 18.49 -2.14
CA ASP A 15 -4.43 19.18 -2.78
C ASP A 15 -5.31 18.17 -3.52
N MET A 16 -6.63 18.32 -3.38
CA MET A 16 -7.65 17.63 -4.18
C MET A 16 -7.48 16.09 -4.24
N HIS A 17 -7.04 15.45 -3.15
CA HIS A 17 -6.78 14.02 -3.12
C HIS A 17 -8.02 13.20 -2.71
N SER A 18 -8.01 11.91 -3.09
CA SER A 18 -9.04 10.93 -2.72
C SER A 18 -8.42 9.64 -2.16
N LEU A 19 -7.23 9.76 -1.57
CA LEU A 19 -6.41 8.65 -1.04
C LEU A 19 -7.00 7.94 0.20
N ASN A 20 -8.06 8.47 0.79
CA ASN A 20 -8.60 8.03 2.06
C ASN A 20 -10.11 7.75 2.02
N ASN A 21 -10.60 7.16 0.94
CA ASN A 21 -11.99 6.73 0.87
C ASN A 21 -12.21 5.47 1.73
N GLU A 22 -13.22 5.48 2.61
CA GLU A 22 -13.47 4.39 3.58
C GLU A 22 -14.63 3.47 3.19
N GLY A 23 -15.46 3.91 2.25
CA GLY A 23 -16.64 3.17 1.81
C GLY A 23 -17.66 4.12 1.18
N GLY A 24 -18.85 3.59 0.88
CA GLY A 24 -19.95 4.39 0.36
C GLY A 24 -21.26 4.09 1.07
N GLU A 25 -22.06 5.13 1.26
CA GLU A 25 -23.45 5.04 1.69
C GLU A 25 -24.35 5.50 0.54
N GLY A 26 -25.12 4.57 -0.02
CA GLY A 26 -25.87 4.81 -1.25
C GLY A 26 -24.93 5.22 -2.39
N ASN A 27 -25.06 6.46 -2.87
CA ASN A 27 -24.25 7.02 -3.94
C ASN A 27 -23.15 7.98 -3.47
N GLN A 28 -22.92 8.09 -2.16
CA GLN A 28 -21.92 8.98 -1.58
C GLN A 28 -20.74 8.18 -1.03
N ILE A 29 -19.54 8.53 -1.47
CA ILE A 29 -18.29 8.01 -0.89
C ILE A 29 -17.94 8.83 0.35
N GLN A 30 -17.54 8.15 1.42
CA GLN A 30 -17.12 8.77 2.66
C GLN A 30 -15.59 8.83 2.75
N THR A 31 -15.11 9.93 3.31
CA THR A 31 -13.71 10.13 3.65
C THR A 31 -13.43 9.54 5.03
N ARG A 32 -12.30 8.85 5.15
CA ARG A 32 -11.81 8.29 6.40
C ARG A 32 -11.39 9.40 7.37
N MET A 33 -11.96 9.34 8.56
CA MET A 33 -11.68 10.23 9.68
C MET A 33 -11.24 9.42 10.91
N VAL A 34 -10.28 9.94 11.67
CA VAL A 34 -9.84 9.32 12.93
C VAL A 34 -9.87 10.33 14.06
N ASN A 35 -10.02 9.83 15.29
CA ASN A 35 -9.92 10.65 16.48
C ASN A 35 -8.49 10.63 17.02
N ILE A 36 -7.91 11.81 17.24
CA ILE A 36 -6.60 11.99 17.89
C ILE A 36 -6.76 12.85 19.14
N VAL A 37 -5.82 12.72 20.08
CA VAL A 37 -5.72 13.62 21.24
C VAL A 37 -4.59 14.61 20.97
N ASP A 38 -4.90 15.89 20.95
CA ASP A 38 -3.90 16.94 20.70
C ASP A 38 -2.99 17.20 21.91
N GLY A 39 -2.00 18.07 21.75
CA GLY A 39 -1.05 18.43 22.81
C GLY A 39 -1.68 19.09 24.04
N ASN A 40 -2.93 19.53 23.96
CA ASN A 40 -3.70 20.09 25.07
C ASN A 40 -4.65 19.05 25.71
N GLY A 41 -4.60 17.79 25.28
CA GLY A 41 -5.46 16.73 25.77
C GLY A 41 -6.88 16.76 25.19
N ARG A 42 -7.13 17.49 24.10
CA ARG A 42 -8.46 17.58 23.48
C ARG A 42 -8.61 16.57 22.36
N LEU A 43 -9.80 15.97 22.26
CA LEU A 43 -10.15 15.08 21.17
C LEU A 43 -10.38 15.89 19.89
N GLN A 44 -9.71 15.50 18.81
CA GLN A 44 -9.82 16.10 17.48
C GLN A 44 -10.23 15.01 16.49
N ASN A 45 -11.19 15.31 15.62
CA ASN A 45 -11.57 14.42 14.51
C ASN A 45 -10.95 14.95 13.22
N VAL A 46 -10.06 14.18 12.60
CA VAL A 46 -9.22 14.64 11.48
C VAL A 46 -9.23 13.66 10.31
N ASN A 47 -8.98 14.18 9.11
CA ASN A 47 -8.72 13.37 7.92
C ASN A 47 -7.56 12.40 8.16
N ALA A 48 -7.68 11.17 7.66
CA ALA A 48 -6.60 10.20 7.81
C ALA A 48 -6.44 9.30 6.58
N ILE A 49 -5.20 9.18 6.10
CA ILE A 49 -4.81 8.23 5.05
C ILE A 49 -4.08 7.07 5.74
N SER A 50 -4.46 5.82 5.42
CA SER A 50 -3.76 4.65 5.97
C SER A 50 -2.29 4.65 5.54
N GLY A 51 -1.40 4.26 6.46
CA GLY A 51 0.00 3.99 6.10
C GLY A 51 0.12 2.93 5.00
N ASP A 52 -0.83 2.00 4.90
CA ASP A 52 -0.86 1.00 3.83
C ASP A 52 -1.10 1.61 2.45
N MET A 53 -1.83 2.72 2.36
CA MET A 53 -2.03 3.42 1.08
C MET A 53 -0.69 4.00 0.58
N ILE A 54 0.06 4.65 1.47
CA ILE A 54 1.39 5.17 1.14
C ILE A 54 2.35 4.01 0.84
N LYS A 55 2.26 2.92 1.60
CA LYS A 55 3.04 1.70 1.35
C LYS A 55 2.71 1.07 0.00
N HIS A 56 1.47 1.14 -0.46
CA HIS A 56 1.06 0.66 -1.77
C HIS A 56 1.68 1.50 -2.90
N ILE A 57 1.66 2.83 -2.77
CA ILE A 57 2.32 3.74 -3.70
C ILE A 57 3.84 3.48 -3.72
N LEU A 58 4.47 3.36 -2.55
CA LEU A 58 5.87 2.96 -2.43
C LEU A 58 6.14 1.63 -3.13
N ALA A 59 5.26 0.63 -2.96
CA ALA A 59 5.43 -0.67 -3.58
C ALA A 59 5.45 -0.57 -5.11
N GLU A 60 4.61 0.28 -5.70
CA GLU A 60 4.57 0.52 -7.15
C GLU A 60 5.88 1.16 -7.65
N HIS A 61 6.38 2.18 -6.95
CA HIS A 61 7.66 2.81 -7.29
C HIS A 61 8.82 1.82 -7.11
N LEU A 62 8.82 1.04 -6.03
CA LEU A 62 9.86 0.06 -5.74
C LEU A 62 9.86 -1.07 -6.78
N HIS A 63 8.70 -1.53 -7.23
CA HIS A 63 8.59 -2.52 -8.31
C HIS A 63 9.27 -2.02 -9.59
N ARG A 64 9.00 -0.77 -9.98
CA ARG A 64 9.61 -0.16 -11.17
C ARG A 64 11.12 0.00 -11.02
N VAL A 65 11.58 0.54 -9.89
CA VAL A 65 13.01 0.74 -9.61
C VAL A 65 13.76 -0.59 -9.54
N ALA A 66 13.21 -1.58 -8.85
CA ALA A 66 13.80 -2.91 -8.73
C ALA A 66 13.89 -3.62 -10.09
N THR A 67 12.84 -3.52 -10.91
CA THR A 67 12.84 -4.07 -12.28
C THR A 67 13.90 -3.38 -13.16
N ALA A 68 13.95 -2.05 -13.15
CA ALA A 68 14.92 -1.29 -13.94
C ALA A 68 16.37 -1.53 -13.50
N SER A 69 16.59 -1.79 -12.21
CA SER A 69 17.92 -2.03 -11.63
C SER A 69 18.34 -3.51 -11.66
N GLY A 70 17.49 -4.40 -12.17
CA GLY A 70 17.77 -5.83 -12.24
C GLY A 70 17.85 -6.53 -10.89
N LEU A 71 17.17 -6.02 -9.85
CA LEU A 71 17.08 -6.70 -8.56
C LEU A 71 16.27 -8.00 -8.68
N PRO A 72 16.59 -9.06 -7.90
CA PRO A 72 15.84 -10.31 -7.96
C PRO A 72 14.40 -10.10 -7.47
N LEU A 73 13.45 -10.57 -8.26
CA LEU A 73 12.02 -10.54 -7.96
C LEU A 73 11.42 -11.93 -8.21
N CYS A 74 10.61 -12.41 -7.25
CA CYS A 74 9.80 -13.62 -7.42
C CYS A 74 8.77 -13.46 -8.55
N ALA A 75 8.19 -14.57 -9.01
CA ALA A 75 7.22 -14.57 -10.10
C ALA A 75 6.04 -13.63 -9.86
N GLY A 76 5.48 -13.63 -8.65
CA GLY A 76 4.37 -12.74 -8.28
C GLY A 76 4.76 -11.27 -8.25
N CYS A 77 5.93 -10.92 -7.69
CA CYS A 77 6.40 -9.53 -7.67
C CYS A 77 6.76 -9.02 -9.07
N ARG A 78 7.25 -9.87 -9.98
CA ARG A 78 7.51 -9.46 -11.39
C ARG A 78 6.26 -8.89 -12.06
N THR A 79 5.08 -9.46 -11.80
CA THR A 79 3.80 -8.98 -12.35
C THR A 79 3.07 -8.02 -11.43
N PHE A 80 3.72 -7.51 -10.37
CA PHE A 80 3.11 -6.67 -9.33
C PHE A 80 1.83 -7.29 -8.72
N ASN A 81 1.83 -8.61 -8.52
CA ASN A 81 0.71 -9.32 -7.92
C ASN A 81 0.61 -8.97 -6.42
N ALA A 82 -0.61 -8.69 -5.94
CA ALA A 82 -0.87 -8.38 -4.54
C ALA A 82 -0.45 -9.51 -3.57
N ASN A 83 -0.46 -10.76 -4.04
CA ASN A 83 -0.03 -11.93 -3.27
C ASN A 83 1.50 -12.10 -3.22
N ARG A 84 2.27 -11.31 -4.00
CA ARG A 84 3.74 -11.31 -4.02
C ARG A 84 4.34 -12.72 -4.13
N ILE A 85 5.33 -13.09 -3.29
CA ILE A 85 5.94 -14.43 -3.33
C ILE A 85 4.94 -15.57 -3.11
N SER A 86 3.80 -15.30 -2.48
CA SER A 86 2.75 -16.32 -2.31
C SER A 86 2.06 -16.70 -3.62
N ALA A 87 2.27 -15.93 -4.70
CA ALA A 87 1.86 -16.29 -6.06
C ALA A 87 3.01 -16.93 -6.89
N ASP A 88 4.16 -17.21 -6.28
CA ASP A 88 5.26 -17.91 -6.91
C ASP A 88 5.18 -19.41 -6.59
N GLU A 89 4.61 -20.19 -7.51
CA GLU A 89 4.41 -21.64 -7.34
C GLU A 89 5.73 -22.38 -7.13
N THR A 90 6.80 -21.97 -7.83
CA THR A 90 8.12 -22.59 -7.67
C THR A 90 8.66 -22.39 -6.26
N TYR A 91 8.54 -21.17 -5.73
CA TYR A 91 8.92 -20.91 -4.34
C TYR A 91 8.07 -21.73 -3.36
N MET A 92 6.75 -21.82 -3.58
CA MET A 92 5.86 -22.59 -2.69
C MET A 92 6.20 -24.08 -2.66
N ASP A 93 6.52 -24.66 -3.80
CA ASP A 93 6.96 -26.05 -3.90
C ASP A 93 8.32 -26.25 -3.19
N ASP A 94 9.26 -25.33 -3.40
CA ASP A 94 10.60 -25.40 -2.81
C ASP A 94 10.58 -25.34 -1.28
N ILE A 95 9.62 -24.63 -0.68
CA ILE A 95 9.53 -24.50 0.79
C ILE A 95 8.71 -25.59 1.47
N ALA A 96 8.02 -26.47 0.73
CA ALA A 96 7.09 -27.45 1.29
C ALA A 96 7.72 -28.30 2.41
N GLU A 97 8.96 -28.75 2.19
CA GLU A 97 9.72 -29.60 3.12
C GLU A 97 10.83 -28.84 3.87
N LYS A 98 10.92 -27.52 3.71
CA LYS A 98 11.94 -26.70 4.37
C LYS A 98 11.50 -26.30 5.77
N SER A 99 12.45 -26.09 6.68
CA SER A 99 12.17 -25.39 7.93
C SER A 99 11.77 -23.92 7.67
N ASP A 100 11.18 -23.26 8.66
CA ASP A 100 10.82 -21.84 8.54
C ASP A 100 12.05 -20.94 8.35
N ALA A 101 13.17 -21.30 9.00
CA ALA A 101 14.46 -20.63 8.82
C ALA A 101 14.95 -20.72 7.36
N GLU A 102 14.96 -21.93 6.79
CA GLU A 102 15.38 -22.16 5.40
C GLU A 102 14.42 -21.51 4.39
N SER A 103 13.12 -21.54 4.68
CA SER A 103 12.09 -20.89 3.86
C SER A 103 12.31 -19.36 3.83
N LEU A 104 12.56 -18.76 5.00
CA LEU A 104 12.83 -17.32 5.10
C LEU A 104 14.14 -16.94 4.38
N SER A 105 15.20 -17.75 4.53
CA SER A 105 16.44 -17.55 3.78
C SER A 105 16.21 -17.58 2.26
N LEU A 106 15.43 -18.54 1.78
CA LEU A 106 15.10 -18.67 0.36
C LEU A 106 14.30 -17.45 -0.13
N MET A 107 13.30 -16.98 0.62
CA MET A 107 12.54 -15.79 0.25
C MET A 107 13.45 -14.56 0.13
N LEU A 108 14.31 -14.34 1.12
CA LEU A 108 15.25 -13.21 1.12
C LEU A 108 16.21 -13.25 -0.06
N GLN A 109 16.67 -14.43 -0.48
CA GLN A 109 17.50 -14.61 -1.67
C GLN A 109 16.72 -14.44 -2.98
N THR A 110 15.44 -14.81 -2.98
CA THR A 110 14.60 -14.86 -4.20
C THR A 110 14.02 -13.51 -4.56
N CYS A 111 13.64 -12.69 -3.57
CA CYS A 111 12.88 -11.47 -3.84
C CYS A 111 13.29 -10.29 -2.96
N ALA A 112 13.85 -9.26 -3.61
CA ALA A 112 14.15 -7.97 -3.01
C ALA A 112 12.90 -7.26 -2.47
N MET A 113 11.77 -7.40 -3.16
CA MET A 113 10.54 -6.71 -2.79
C MET A 113 9.88 -7.32 -1.55
N ASP A 114 9.84 -8.65 -1.42
CA ASP A 114 9.33 -9.33 -0.22
C ASP A 114 10.27 -9.14 0.98
N ASP A 115 11.59 -9.09 0.75
CA ASP A 115 12.56 -8.73 1.80
C ASP A 115 12.25 -7.35 2.41
N MET A 116 12.07 -6.33 1.56
CA MET A 116 11.92 -4.95 2.00
C MET A 116 10.50 -4.58 2.44
N LEU A 117 9.46 -5.07 1.74
CA LEU A 117 8.06 -4.72 2.03
C LEU A 117 7.36 -5.71 2.97
N GLY A 118 8.04 -6.80 3.32
CA GLY A 118 7.54 -7.89 4.15
C GLY A 118 6.50 -8.75 3.44
N ASN A 119 6.21 -9.90 4.03
CA ASN A 119 5.13 -10.78 3.61
C ASN A 119 4.73 -11.72 4.76
N LEU A 120 3.51 -12.26 4.70
CA LEU A 120 3.10 -13.39 5.51
C LEU A 120 2.94 -14.59 4.58
N ILE A 121 3.90 -15.51 4.64
CA ILE A 121 3.88 -16.71 3.81
C ILE A 121 2.98 -17.73 4.49
N THR A 122 1.90 -18.11 3.80
CA THR A 122 0.97 -19.14 4.22
C THR A 122 1.00 -20.27 3.20
N ALA A 123 1.62 -21.40 3.55
CA ALA A 123 1.74 -22.57 2.68
C ALA A 123 1.56 -23.85 3.52
N GLY A 124 0.57 -24.68 3.19
CA GLY A 124 0.23 -25.85 4.01
C GLY A 124 -0.11 -25.46 5.45
N SER A 125 0.66 -25.96 6.42
CA SER A 125 0.55 -25.61 7.84
C SER A 125 1.45 -24.46 8.29
N LYS A 126 2.23 -23.85 7.37
CA LYS A 126 3.16 -22.76 7.69
C LYS A 126 2.43 -21.42 7.83
N SER A 127 2.87 -20.64 8.81
CA SER A 127 2.53 -19.22 8.98
C SER A 127 3.84 -18.49 9.30
N LEU A 128 4.56 -18.10 8.24
CA LEU A 128 5.91 -17.56 8.34
C LEU A 128 5.89 -16.04 8.06
N PRO A 129 5.95 -15.21 9.11
CA PRO A 129 5.96 -13.76 8.94
C PRO A 129 7.37 -13.25 8.62
N ARG A 130 7.45 -12.39 7.61
CA ARG A 130 8.54 -11.42 7.43
C ARG A 130 7.97 -10.04 7.65
N LYS A 131 8.33 -9.41 8.78
CA LYS A 131 7.95 -8.02 9.03
C LYS A 131 8.63 -7.09 8.03
N SER A 132 7.87 -6.16 7.48
CA SER A 132 8.35 -5.11 6.57
C SER A 132 9.54 -4.35 7.13
N VAL A 133 10.51 -4.04 6.28
CA VAL A 133 11.64 -3.16 6.63
C VAL A 133 11.23 -1.70 6.60
N VAL A 134 10.28 -1.34 5.72
CA VAL A 134 9.71 0.00 5.63
C VAL A 134 8.29 0.03 6.20
N GLU A 135 8.04 0.95 7.12
CA GLU A 135 6.75 1.13 7.79
C GLU A 135 6.31 2.58 7.73
N PHE A 136 5.01 2.79 7.53
CA PHE A 136 4.37 4.10 7.56
C PHE A 136 3.36 4.14 8.68
N GLY A 137 3.40 5.21 9.47
CA GLY A 137 2.30 5.55 10.35
C GLY A 137 1.06 5.94 9.55
N TRP A 138 -0.04 6.10 10.26
CA TRP A 138 -1.20 6.80 9.70
C TRP A 138 -0.81 8.23 9.33
N VAL A 139 -1.16 8.64 8.12
CA VAL A 139 -0.94 10.01 7.67
C VAL A 139 -2.16 10.83 8.08
N VAL A 140 -1.99 11.60 9.15
CA VAL A 140 -3.10 12.30 9.82
C VAL A 140 -3.09 13.77 9.48
N GLY A 141 -4.27 14.30 9.18
CA GLY A 141 -4.47 15.74 9.01
C GLY A 141 -4.14 16.47 10.29
N LEU A 142 -3.45 17.60 10.19
CA LEU A 142 -3.29 18.49 11.33
C LEU A 142 -4.67 19.08 11.68
N PRO A 143 -5.01 19.21 12.98
CA PRO A 143 -6.26 19.81 13.41
C PRO A 143 -6.49 21.15 12.72
N GLU A 144 -7.73 21.38 12.28
CA GLU A 144 -8.18 22.62 11.60
C GLU A 144 -7.43 22.98 10.31
N SER A 145 -6.55 22.10 9.82
CA SER A 145 -5.70 22.32 8.64
C SER A 145 -6.05 21.41 7.46
N THR A 146 -7.19 20.72 7.53
CA THR A 146 -7.71 19.89 6.44
C THR A 146 -9.14 20.26 6.12
N ARG A 147 -9.51 20.08 4.85
CA ARG A 147 -10.84 20.35 4.32
C ARG A 147 -11.28 19.19 3.43
N SER A 148 -12.54 18.81 3.56
CA SER A 148 -13.18 17.79 2.74
C SER A 148 -14.34 18.42 1.99
N ASP A 149 -14.23 18.50 0.67
CA ASP A 149 -15.31 18.96 -0.22
C ASP A 149 -15.94 17.75 -0.94
N SER A 150 -17.23 17.82 -1.28
CA SER A 150 -17.95 16.76 -1.99
C SER A 150 -18.27 17.20 -3.41
N TYR A 151 -17.80 16.43 -4.39
CA TYR A 151 -17.95 16.72 -5.81
C TYR A 151 -18.95 15.78 -6.47
N PHE A 152 -19.72 16.35 -7.40
CA PHE A 152 -20.74 15.66 -8.17
C PHE A 152 -20.10 14.94 -9.37
N HIS A 153 -20.41 13.66 -9.53
CA HIS A 153 -19.95 12.83 -10.63
C HIS A 153 -21.13 12.08 -11.27
N VAL A 154 -21.19 12.07 -12.60
CA VAL A 154 -22.28 11.43 -13.35
C VAL A 154 -21.72 10.39 -14.30
N LYS A 155 -22.22 9.17 -14.18
CA LYS A 155 -22.08 8.16 -15.25
C LYS A 155 -23.15 8.45 -16.30
N TYR A 156 -22.74 8.99 -17.45
CA TYR A 156 -23.66 9.22 -18.56
C TYR A 156 -23.94 7.91 -19.31
N ALA A 157 -25.21 7.60 -19.55
CA ALA A 157 -25.59 6.55 -20.49
C ALA A 157 -25.38 7.05 -21.92
N ASN A 158 -24.73 6.24 -22.77
CA ASN A 158 -24.31 6.64 -24.13
C ASN A 158 -25.49 6.86 -25.10
N GLU A 159 -26.71 6.41 -24.78
CA GLU A 159 -27.89 6.58 -25.61
C GLU A 159 -29.02 7.30 -24.85
N ARG A 160 -29.56 8.36 -25.45
CA ARG A 160 -30.65 9.19 -24.89
C ARG A 160 -31.96 9.04 -25.68
N SER A 161 -32.33 7.82 -26.06
CA SER A 161 -33.65 7.57 -26.66
C SER A 161 -34.71 7.36 -25.56
N ASP A 162 -35.96 7.71 -25.83
CA ASP A 162 -37.05 7.52 -24.85
C ASP A 162 -37.23 6.04 -24.48
N LYS A 163 -37.01 5.11 -25.42
CA LYS A 163 -37.00 3.66 -25.16
C LYS A 163 -35.91 3.26 -24.16
N LYS A 164 -34.70 3.79 -24.30
CA LYS A 164 -33.57 3.49 -23.39
C LYS A 164 -33.81 4.07 -22.00
N ARG A 165 -34.50 5.22 -21.90
CA ARG A 165 -34.90 5.82 -20.62
C ARG A 165 -35.91 4.96 -19.88
N ASP A 166 -36.88 4.38 -20.60
CA ASP A 166 -37.85 3.46 -20.02
C ASP A 166 -37.16 2.17 -19.55
N GLU A 167 -36.25 1.60 -20.35
CA GLU A 167 -35.41 0.45 -19.99
C GLU A 167 -34.49 0.73 -18.79
N ASP A 168 -33.86 1.90 -18.71
CA ASP A 168 -33.02 2.34 -17.58
C ASP A 168 -33.85 2.63 -16.32
N SER A 169 -35.16 2.90 -16.47
CA SER A 169 -36.09 3.13 -15.37
C SER A 169 -36.59 1.84 -14.72
N GLU A 170 -36.43 0.70 -15.41
CA GLU A 170 -36.77 -0.62 -14.87
C GLU A 170 -35.94 -0.94 -13.62
N GLU A 171 -36.59 -1.53 -12.62
CA GLU A 171 -36.01 -1.78 -11.31
C GLU A 171 -34.77 -2.70 -11.38
N GLY A 172 -34.74 -3.62 -12.34
CA GLY A 172 -33.59 -4.49 -12.61
C GLY A 172 -32.36 -3.71 -13.08
N THR A 173 -32.55 -2.75 -13.99
CA THR A 173 -31.51 -1.89 -14.56
C THR A 173 -30.95 -0.91 -13.52
N ARG A 174 -31.81 -0.40 -12.63
CA ARG A 174 -31.42 0.41 -11.45
C ARG A 174 -30.60 -0.40 -10.44
N LYS A 175 -31.04 -1.61 -10.09
CA LYS A 175 -30.30 -2.49 -9.15
C LYS A 175 -28.92 -2.89 -9.67
N ALA A 176 -28.76 -2.97 -10.99
CA ALA A 176 -27.50 -3.29 -11.65
C ALA A 176 -26.60 -2.06 -11.96
N ASN A 177 -27.00 -0.83 -11.59
CA ASN A 177 -26.28 0.42 -11.92
C ASN A 177 -25.98 0.61 -13.43
N LEU A 178 -26.91 0.16 -14.29
CA LEU A 178 -26.72 0.16 -15.75
C LEU A 178 -27.11 1.49 -16.41
N GLY A 179 -28.08 2.23 -15.85
CA GLY A 179 -28.51 3.55 -16.32
C GLY A 179 -27.64 4.73 -15.85
N GLN A 180 -28.11 5.96 -16.12
CA GLN A 180 -27.43 7.18 -15.66
C GLN A 180 -27.48 7.29 -14.13
N ALA A 181 -26.31 7.24 -13.49
CA ALA A 181 -26.17 7.29 -12.04
C ALA A 181 -25.38 8.52 -11.60
N ILE A 182 -25.83 9.14 -10.51
CA ILE A 182 -25.19 10.26 -9.84
C ILE A 182 -24.40 9.71 -8.65
N PHE A 183 -23.16 10.16 -8.48
CA PHE A 183 -22.31 9.85 -7.35
C PHE A 183 -21.76 11.14 -6.73
N HIS A 184 -21.52 11.09 -5.43
CA HIS A 184 -20.82 12.12 -4.69
C HIS A 184 -19.47 11.57 -4.22
N ARG A 185 -18.39 12.22 -4.62
CA ARG A 185 -17.03 11.82 -4.25
C ARG A 185 -16.35 12.92 -3.46
N PRO A 186 -15.72 12.60 -2.32
CA PRO A 186 -14.97 13.58 -1.58
C PRO A 186 -13.65 13.87 -2.28
N ALA A 187 -13.22 15.13 -2.25
CA ALA A 187 -11.83 15.50 -2.43
C ALA A 187 -11.36 16.25 -1.19
N ASN A 188 -10.18 15.85 -0.72
CA ASN A 188 -9.59 16.33 0.51
C ASN A 188 -8.38 17.19 0.16
N SER A 189 -8.19 18.28 0.91
CA SER A 189 -7.00 19.12 0.80
C SER A 189 -6.55 19.56 2.19
N GLY A 190 -5.25 19.78 2.38
CA GLY A 190 -4.74 20.28 3.65
C GLY A 190 -3.33 19.87 3.98
N ILE A 191 -2.96 20.09 5.24
CA ILE A 191 -1.64 19.77 5.79
C ILE A 191 -1.74 18.50 6.64
N TYR A 192 -0.88 17.52 6.34
CA TYR A 192 -0.85 16.20 6.95
C TYR A 192 0.51 15.94 7.60
N ALA A 193 0.52 15.21 8.71
CA ALA A 193 1.72 14.67 9.32
C ALA A 193 1.98 13.25 8.80
N LEU A 194 3.20 13.01 8.31
CA LEU A 194 3.70 11.72 7.87
C LEU A 194 4.85 11.29 8.79
N VAL A 195 4.81 10.03 9.23
CA VAL A 195 5.96 9.37 9.87
C VAL A 195 6.25 8.08 9.12
N ALA A 196 7.51 7.89 8.74
CA ALA A 196 7.99 6.67 8.09
C ALA A 196 9.30 6.20 8.73
N THR A 197 9.50 4.88 8.79
CA THR A 197 10.73 4.27 9.30
C THR A 197 11.20 3.18 8.35
N ILE A 198 12.52 3.13 8.13
CA ILE A 198 13.22 2.09 7.39
C ILE A 198 14.23 1.43 8.34
N GLU A 199 14.06 0.15 8.64
CA GLU A 199 15.00 -0.67 9.39
C GLU A 199 16.11 -1.21 8.47
N ALA A 200 16.92 -0.33 7.89
CA ALA A 200 17.89 -0.67 6.83
C ALA A 200 18.72 -1.92 7.14
N ALA A 201 19.19 -2.07 8.38
CA ALA A 201 19.96 -3.25 8.82
C ALA A 201 19.24 -4.58 8.57
N ARG A 202 17.91 -4.63 8.61
CA ARG A 202 17.14 -5.87 8.41
C ARG A 202 17.03 -6.33 6.96
N ILE A 203 17.46 -5.53 5.98
CA ILE A 203 17.52 -5.95 4.56
C ILE A 203 18.46 -7.15 4.45
N GLY A 204 17.92 -8.28 3.96
CA GLY A 204 18.65 -9.54 3.82
C GLY A 204 18.95 -10.28 5.13
N PHE A 205 18.41 -9.82 6.26
CA PHE A 205 18.60 -10.43 7.57
C PHE A 205 17.50 -11.47 7.84
N ASN A 206 17.89 -12.70 8.12
CA ASN A 206 16.98 -13.75 8.54
C ASN A 206 16.66 -13.59 10.03
N ASP A 207 15.41 -13.25 10.35
CA ASP A 207 14.96 -12.99 11.71
C ASP A 207 14.94 -14.24 12.62
N ILE A 208 15.11 -15.45 12.05
CA ILE A 208 15.14 -16.71 12.81
C ILE A 208 16.58 -17.12 13.10
N THR A 209 17.46 -17.11 12.09
CA THR A 209 18.87 -17.52 12.26
C THR A 209 19.77 -16.40 12.76
N HIS A 210 19.31 -15.15 12.65
CA HIS A 210 20.08 -13.94 12.92
C HIS A 210 21.32 -13.78 12.03
N GLU A 211 21.21 -14.23 10.79
CA GLU A 211 22.29 -14.17 9.80
C GLU A 211 21.86 -13.40 8.56
N TYR A 212 22.83 -12.78 7.89
CA TYR A 212 22.63 -12.23 6.55
C TYR A 212 22.76 -13.34 5.53
N VAL A 213 21.75 -13.49 4.68
CA VAL A 213 21.65 -14.59 3.72
C VAL A 213 21.90 -14.15 2.27
N ILE A 214 22.22 -12.87 2.08
CA ILE A 214 22.60 -12.23 0.81
C ILE A 214 23.87 -11.40 1.01
N SER A 215 24.55 -11.07 -0.09
CA SER A 215 25.82 -10.33 -0.03
C SER A 215 25.62 -8.89 0.44
N GLU A 216 26.70 -8.30 0.93
CA GLU A 216 26.71 -6.91 1.36
C GLU A 216 26.42 -5.94 0.20
N GLU A 217 26.92 -6.24 -1.00
CA GLU A 217 26.65 -5.50 -2.22
C GLU A 217 25.16 -5.56 -2.59
N GLU A 218 24.54 -6.73 -2.47
CA GLU A 218 23.12 -6.88 -2.76
C GLU A 218 22.24 -6.12 -1.76
N ARG A 219 22.59 -6.17 -0.47
CA ARG A 219 21.91 -5.37 0.57
C ARG A 219 21.97 -3.88 0.27
N GLN A 220 23.13 -3.37 -0.15
CA GLN A 220 23.29 -1.97 -0.55
C GLN A 220 22.46 -1.62 -1.79
N ALA A 221 22.42 -2.51 -2.78
CA ALA A 221 21.61 -2.31 -3.98
C ALA A 221 20.11 -2.24 -3.66
N ARG A 222 19.61 -3.16 -2.81
CA ARG A 222 18.23 -3.16 -2.31
C ARG A 222 17.91 -1.88 -1.54
N PHE A 223 18.78 -1.49 -0.60
CA PHE A 223 18.58 -0.27 0.18
C PHE A 223 18.55 1.00 -0.68
N LYS A 224 19.44 1.11 -1.68
CA LYS A 224 19.43 2.22 -2.63
C LYS A 224 18.11 2.27 -3.40
N ALA A 225 17.64 1.13 -3.91
CA ALA A 225 16.36 1.05 -4.62
C ALA A 225 15.18 1.46 -3.73
N LEU A 226 15.20 1.09 -2.44
CA LEU A 226 14.17 1.49 -1.47
C LEU A 226 14.16 3.01 -1.23
N LEU A 227 15.33 3.62 -1.05
CA LEU A 227 15.43 5.08 -0.87
C LEU A 227 14.98 5.84 -2.12
N GLU A 228 15.32 5.34 -3.31
CA GLU A 228 14.88 5.92 -4.57
C GLU A 228 13.36 5.77 -4.76
N ALA A 229 12.79 4.61 -4.43
CA ALA A 229 11.35 4.42 -4.44
C ALA A 229 10.64 5.36 -3.44
N LEU A 230 11.21 5.55 -2.25
CA LEU A 230 10.68 6.48 -1.26
C LEU A 230 10.74 7.94 -1.75
N LEU A 231 11.77 8.32 -2.50
CA LEU A 231 11.86 9.66 -3.10
C LEU A 231 10.73 9.93 -4.10
N TYR A 232 10.25 8.89 -4.80
CA TYR A 232 9.14 9.01 -5.74
C TYR A 232 7.75 8.95 -5.07
N THR A 233 7.69 8.49 -3.81
CA THR A 233 6.46 8.30 -3.03
C THR A 233 6.04 9.59 -2.34
#